data_AF-A0AAF1AY55-F1
#
_entry.id   AF-A0AAF1AY55-F1
#
_cell.length_a   1.000
_cell.length_b   1.000
_cell.length_c   1.000
_cell.angle_alpha   90.00
_cell.angle_beta   90.00
_cell.angle_gamma   90.00
#
_symmetry.space_group_name_H-M   'P 1'
#
loop_
_entity.id
_entity.type
_entity.pdbx_description
1 polymer ?
#
loop_
_entity_poly.entity_id
_entity_poly.type
_entity_poly.pdbx_seq_one_letter_code
_entity_poly.pdbx_strand_id
1 'polypeptide(L)'
;MTLDDNYIRGTMAAVLSMLQHSTCPENLFFHFLYLHFQSTIFETIRSTFPYLNFNVYYFDSTRVDGKISKSIRQALDQPLNYARIYLSEILPEDVHRVIYLDSDIIVVDDIAKLYEVDMEDKVVAAPEYCRANFTYYFTDDFWADPILSRTFDGRTPCYFNTGVMVVDVDKWREGSYTNKVEKWMITQKQRRIYHLGSLPPILLVLAGDIKAVDHRWNQHGLGGDNFKGNCRSLHPGPISLLHWSGKGKPWLRLDSGKPCNIDHLWAPYDLYRSNRIALEE
;
A
#
# COMPACT_ATOMS: atom_id res chain seq x y z
N MET A 1 0.89 5.50 -6.43
CA MET A 1 0.31 4.15 -6.52
C MET A 1 1.12 3.31 -7.50
N THR A 2 1.10 1.99 -7.37
CA THR A 2 1.75 1.08 -8.34
C THR A 2 0.78 0.67 -9.45
N LEU A 3 1.23 0.63 -10.70
CA LEU A 3 0.48 0.15 -11.86
C LEU A 3 0.94 -1.25 -12.25
N ASP A 4 0.00 -2.19 -12.16
CA ASP A 4 0.12 -3.58 -12.57
C ASP A 4 -1.19 -4.01 -13.24
N ASP A 5 -1.11 -4.80 -14.31
CA ASP A 5 -2.30 -5.20 -15.09
C ASP A 5 -3.32 -5.95 -14.24
N ASN A 6 -2.86 -6.78 -13.30
CA ASN A 6 -3.75 -7.56 -12.44
C ASN A 6 -4.48 -6.67 -11.43
N TYR A 7 -3.99 -5.44 -11.22
CA TYR A 7 -4.51 -4.45 -10.29
C TYR A 7 -5.02 -3.18 -10.97
N ILE A 8 -5.10 -3.13 -12.31
CA ILE A 8 -5.56 -1.93 -13.01
C ILE A 8 -6.99 -1.59 -12.61
N ARG A 9 -7.89 -2.58 -12.52
CA ARG A 9 -9.27 -2.36 -12.05
C ARG A 9 -9.32 -1.72 -10.67
N GLY A 10 -8.51 -2.23 -9.74
CA GLY A 10 -8.40 -1.65 -8.40
C GLY A 10 -7.87 -0.21 -8.43
N THR A 11 -6.83 0.06 -9.23
CA THR A 11 -6.28 1.40 -9.39
C THR A 11 -7.31 2.39 -9.95
N MET A 12 -8.07 1.98 -10.97
CA MET A 12 -9.13 2.82 -11.56
C MET A 12 -10.23 3.12 -10.54
N ALA A 13 -10.65 2.12 -9.76
CA ALA A 13 -11.64 2.29 -8.69
C ALA A 13 -11.14 3.22 -7.57
N ALA A 14 -9.88 3.09 -7.18
CA ALA A 14 -9.24 3.96 -6.20
C ALA A 14 -9.20 5.42 -6.69
N VAL A 15 -8.73 5.66 -7.93
CA VAL A 15 -8.72 6.98 -8.57
C VAL A 15 -10.13 7.57 -8.61
N LEU A 16 -11.10 6.81 -9.10
CA LEU A 16 -12.50 7.26 -9.14
C LEU A 16 -13.02 7.63 -7.75
N SER A 17 -12.75 6.81 -6.73
CA SER A 17 -13.21 7.09 -5.37
C SER A 17 -12.61 8.38 -4.82
N MET A 18 -11.32 8.64 -5.04
CA MET A 18 -10.69 9.89 -4.64
C MET A 18 -11.30 11.09 -5.37
N LEU A 19 -11.53 10.98 -6.68
CA LEU A 19 -12.15 12.06 -7.46
C LEU A 19 -13.59 12.35 -7.02
N GLN A 20 -14.37 11.32 -6.64
CA GLN A 20 -15.76 11.47 -6.21
C GLN A 20 -15.90 12.06 -4.80
N HIS A 21 -14.96 11.79 -3.90
CA HIS A 21 -15.07 12.15 -2.48
C HIS A 21 -14.19 13.32 -2.04
N SER A 22 -13.32 13.82 -2.92
CA SER A 22 -12.51 15.02 -2.63
C SER A 22 -13.32 16.30 -2.83
N THR A 23 -13.15 17.28 -1.94
CA THR A 23 -13.82 18.58 -2.07
C THR A 23 -13.34 19.35 -3.30
N CYS A 24 -12.06 19.19 -3.67
CA CYS A 24 -11.44 19.81 -4.85
C CYS A 24 -10.61 18.77 -5.62
N PRO A 25 -11.24 17.93 -6.47
CA PRO A 25 -10.55 16.87 -7.18
C PRO A 25 -9.46 17.37 -8.14
N GLU A 26 -9.55 18.62 -8.60
CA GLU A 26 -8.57 19.27 -9.48
C GLU A 26 -7.20 19.47 -8.79
N ASN A 27 -7.17 19.52 -7.46
CA ASN A 27 -5.94 19.65 -6.67
C ASN A 27 -5.21 18.31 -6.49
N LEU A 28 -5.81 17.18 -6.91
CA LEU A 28 -5.17 15.88 -6.82
C LEU A 28 -4.17 15.70 -7.95
N PHE A 29 -2.94 15.33 -7.58
CA PHE A 29 -1.91 14.92 -8.53
C PHE A 29 -1.49 13.47 -8.26
N PHE A 30 -1.58 12.62 -9.27
CA PHE A 30 -1.30 11.19 -9.13
C PHE A 30 0.10 10.84 -9.63
N HIS A 31 0.90 10.20 -8.78
CA HIS A 31 2.17 9.60 -9.19
C HIS A 31 2.00 8.08 -9.30
N PHE A 32 2.18 7.57 -10.51
CA PHE A 32 2.07 6.15 -10.82
C PHE A 32 3.44 5.52 -11.07
N LEU A 33 3.70 4.35 -10.49
CA LEU A 33 4.93 3.60 -10.70
C LEU A 33 4.65 2.34 -11.49
N TYR A 34 5.37 2.09 -12.58
CA TYR A 34 5.21 0.88 -13.38
C TYR A 34 6.54 0.12 -13.50
N LEU A 35 6.47 -1.21 -13.64
CA LEU A 35 7.65 -2.03 -13.88
C LEU A 35 7.87 -2.36 -15.37
N HIS A 36 6.81 -2.72 -16.09
CA HIS A 36 6.87 -3.01 -17.52
C HIS A 36 6.01 -2.00 -18.25
N PHE A 37 6.58 -1.29 -19.23
CA PHE A 37 5.84 -0.28 -19.96
C PHE A 37 4.74 -0.95 -20.78
N GLN A 38 3.50 -0.54 -20.55
CA GLN A 38 2.36 -0.98 -21.34
C GLN A 38 1.56 0.25 -21.75
N SER A 39 1.60 0.59 -23.05
CA SER A 39 0.88 1.74 -23.59
C SER A 39 -0.62 1.67 -23.28
N THR A 40 -1.18 0.46 -23.31
CA THR A 40 -2.58 0.15 -23.03
C THR A 40 -3.03 0.62 -21.64
N ILE A 41 -2.19 0.49 -20.59
CA ILE A 41 -2.54 0.96 -19.24
C ILE A 41 -2.68 2.48 -19.23
N PHE A 42 -1.73 3.18 -19.83
CA PHE A 42 -1.72 4.65 -19.83
C PHE A 42 -2.85 5.23 -20.68
N GLU A 43 -3.11 4.62 -21.83
CA GLU A 43 -4.25 4.94 -22.68
C GLU A 43 -5.58 4.68 -21.95
N THR A 44 -5.66 3.61 -21.16
CA THR A 44 -6.85 3.30 -20.35
C THR A 44 -7.09 4.37 -19.29
N ILE A 45 -6.06 4.79 -18.55
CA ILE A 45 -6.18 5.87 -17.55
C ILE A 45 -6.60 7.18 -18.22
N ARG A 46 -5.94 7.58 -19.32
CA ARG A 46 -6.24 8.85 -20.03
C ARG A 46 -7.62 8.86 -20.65
N SER A 47 -8.05 7.75 -21.25
CA SER A 47 -9.39 7.68 -21.87
C SER A 47 -10.50 7.66 -20.83
N THR A 48 -10.27 7.05 -19.67
CA THR A 48 -11.25 6.99 -18.58
C THR A 48 -11.29 8.29 -17.77
N PHE A 49 -10.14 8.93 -17.54
CA PHE A 49 -10.04 10.19 -16.79
C PHE A 49 -9.27 11.25 -17.61
N PRO A 50 -9.92 11.91 -18.61
CA PRO A 50 -9.25 12.83 -19.53
C PRO A 50 -8.61 14.06 -18.87
N TYR A 51 -9.11 14.46 -17.70
CA TYR A 51 -8.65 15.63 -16.94
C TYR A 51 -7.81 15.26 -15.72
N LEU A 52 -7.38 14.01 -15.59
CA LEU A 52 -6.56 13.57 -14.47
C LEU A 52 -5.16 14.17 -14.55
N ASN A 53 -4.74 14.86 -13.49
CA ASN A 53 -3.36 15.31 -13.35
C ASN A 53 -2.52 14.13 -12.85
N PHE A 54 -1.63 13.59 -13.69
CA PHE A 54 -0.78 12.49 -13.27
C PHE A 54 0.55 12.43 -14.01
N ASN A 55 1.55 11.86 -13.34
CA ASN A 55 2.81 11.44 -13.94
C ASN A 55 3.04 9.94 -13.71
N VAL A 56 3.84 9.37 -14.60
CA VAL A 56 4.17 7.95 -14.61
C VAL A 56 5.69 7.80 -14.54
N TYR A 57 6.15 6.93 -13.65
CA TYR A 57 7.55 6.70 -13.36
C TYR A 57 7.92 5.23 -13.54
N TYR A 58 9.01 5.00 -14.26
CA TYR A 58 9.59 3.66 -14.38
C TYR A 58 10.23 3.25 -13.05
N PHE A 59 9.83 2.10 -12.53
CA PHE A 59 10.49 1.44 -11.42
C PHE A 59 11.54 0.46 -11.96
N ASP A 60 12.81 0.85 -11.85
CA ASP A 60 13.93 -0.02 -12.19
C ASP A 60 14.03 -1.19 -11.20
N SER A 61 13.75 -2.41 -11.69
CA SER A 61 13.80 -3.63 -10.87
C SER A 61 15.21 -3.98 -10.40
N THR A 62 16.27 -3.47 -11.02
CA THR A 62 17.65 -3.71 -10.57
C THR A 62 17.90 -3.15 -9.17
N ARG A 63 17.10 -2.16 -8.74
CA ARG A 63 17.12 -1.61 -7.38
C ARG A 63 16.89 -2.67 -6.31
N VAL A 64 16.11 -3.70 -6.61
CA VAL A 64 15.76 -4.78 -5.68
C VAL A 64 16.40 -6.12 -6.06
N ASP A 65 17.21 -6.16 -7.11
CA ASP A 65 17.91 -7.36 -7.53
C ASP A 65 18.87 -7.84 -6.42
N GLY A 66 18.89 -9.16 -6.20
CA GLY A 66 19.65 -9.75 -5.10
C GLY A 66 19.19 -9.36 -3.69
N LYS A 67 18.15 -8.53 -3.51
CA LYS A 67 17.65 -8.08 -2.18
C LYS A 67 16.33 -8.73 -1.76
N ILE A 68 15.54 -9.27 -2.70
CA ILE A 68 14.25 -9.92 -2.39
C ILE A 68 14.45 -11.37 -1.95
N SER A 69 14.00 -11.71 -0.74
CA SER A 69 13.91 -13.10 -0.27
C SER A 69 12.53 -13.67 -0.55
N LYS A 70 12.47 -14.97 -0.88
CA LYS A 70 11.20 -15.67 -1.10
C LYS A 70 10.29 -15.53 0.12
N SER A 71 9.12 -14.94 -0.10
CA SER A 71 8.04 -14.80 0.88
C SER A 71 7.21 -16.07 0.94
N ILE A 72 6.53 -16.30 2.07
CA ILE A 72 5.49 -17.35 2.17
C ILE A 72 4.35 -17.08 1.17
N ARG A 73 4.18 -15.82 0.74
CA ARG A 73 3.26 -15.41 -0.32
C ARG A 73 4.07 -15.00 -1.55
N GLN A 74 4.17 -15.86 -2.55
CA GLN A 74 4.94 -15.59 -3.80
C GLN A 74 4.57 -14.26 -4.48
N ALA A 75 3.30 -13.84 -4.40
CA ALA A 75 2.86 -12.54 -4.94
C ALA A 75 3.58 -11.33 -4.29
N LEU A 76 4.15 -11.48 -3.09
CA LEU A 76 4.90 -10.43 -2.40
C LEU A 76 6.36 -10.34 -2.85
N ASP A 77 6.82 -11.28 -3.68
CA ASP A 77 8.18 -11.30 -4.23
C ASP A 77 8.31 -10.40 -5.47
N GLN A 78 7.19 -9.87 -5.97
CA GLN A 78 7.17 -8.98 -7.13
C GLN A 78 7.94 -7.69 -6.83
N PRO A 79 8.88 -7.25 -7.70
CA PRO A 79 9.67 -6.04 -7.49
C PRO A 79 8.82 -4.81 -7.16
N LEU A 80 7.66 -4.66 -7.81
CA LEU A 80 6.76 -3.54 -7.64
C LEU A 80 6.19 -3.42 -6.21
N ASN A 81 6.13 -4.53 -5.45
CA ASN A 81 5.74 -4.52 -4.02
C ASN A 81 6.72 -3.72 -3.13
N TYR A 82 7.96 -3.58 -3.59
CA TYR A 82 9.03 -2.84 -2.90
C TYR A 82 9.19 -1.41 -3.42
N ALA A 83 8.50 -1.02 -4.50
CA ALA A 83 8.64 0.30 -5.10
C ALA A 83 8.35 1.45 -4.11
N ARG A 84 7.47 1.22 -3.12
CA ARG A 84 7.16 2.17 -2.04
C ARG A 84 8.37 2.61 -1.21
N ILE A 85 9.43 1.79 -1.16
CA ILE A 85 10.67 2.08 -0.42
C ILE A 85 11.50 3.15 -1.15
N TYR A 86 11.35 3.24 -2.48
CA TYR A 86 12.16 4.07 -3.37
C TYR A 86 11.44 5.34 -3.83
N LEU A 87 10.27 5.67 -3.27
CA LEU A 87 9.46 6.81 -3.72
C LEU A 87 10.26 8.11 -3.72
N SER A 88 11.06 8.34 -2.68
CA SER A 88 11.91 9.52 -2.52
C SER A 88 12.98 9.69 -3.59
N GLU A 89 13.44 8.59 -4.19
CA GLU A 89 14.46 8.58 -5.24
C GLU A 89 13.85 8.63 -6.65
N ILE A 90 12.57 8.26 -6.77
CA ILE A 90 11.85 8.18 -8.04
C ILE A 90 11.08 9.49 -8.29
N LEU A 91 10.51 10.06 -7.24
CA LEU A 91 9.74 11.29 -7.31
C LEU A 91 10.65 12.50 -7.53
N PRO A 92 10.21 13.48 -8.32
CA PRO A 92 10.92 14.75 -8.52
C PRO A 92 11.26 15.49 -7.21
N GLU A 93 12.28 16.33 -7.24
CA GLU A 93 12.76 17.09 -6.06
C GLU A 93 11.73 18.10 -5.53
N ASP A 94 10.84 18.62 -6.38
CA ASP A 94 9.75 19.52 -6.02
C ASP A 94 8.55 18.79 -5.36
N VAL A 95 8.62 17.46 -5.24
CA VAL A 95 7.65 16.67 -4.48
C VAL A 95 8.19 16.45 -3.06
N HIS A 96 7.63 17.21 -2.13
CA HIS A 96 8.03 17.24 -0.71
C HIS A 96 7.24 16.29 0.18
N ARG A 97 5.97 16.01 -0.18
CA ARG A 97 5.06 15.14 0.59
C ARG A 97 4.12 14.40 -0.34
N VAL A 98 3.87 13.13 -0.04
CA VAL A 98 2.90 12.29 -0.77
C VAL A 98 2.06 11.43 0.16
N ILE A 99 0.89 11.00 -0.30
CA ILE A 99 0.19 9.85 0.28
C ILE A 99 0.45 8.64 -0.62
N TYR A 100 1.13 7.64 -0.09
CA TYR A 100 1.22 6.34 -0.73
C TYR A 100 -0.04 5.52 -0.46
N LEU A 101 -0.65 5.02 -1.54
CA LEU A 101 -1.82 4.15 -1.52
C LEU A 101 -1.55 2.87 -2.33
N ASP A 102 -1.90 1.72 -1.76
CA ASP A 102 -2.02 0.46 -2.49
C ASP A 102 -3.23 0.52 -3.46
N SER A 103 -3.19 -0.30 -4.52
CA SER A 103 -4.17 -0.25 -5.61
C SER A 103 -5.51 -0.91 -5.30
N ASP A 104 -5.72 -1.43 -4.10
CA ASP A 104 -6.90 -2.17 -3.67
C ASP A 104 -7.64 -1.46 -2.53
N ILE A 105 -7.79 -0.14 -2.68
CA ILE A 105 -8.45 0.75 -1.73
C ILE A 105 -9.66 1.45 -2.36
N ILE A 106 -10.55 1.94 -1.50
CA ILE A 106 -11.60 2.91 -1.82
C ILE A 106 -11.55 4.00 -0.76
N VAL A 107 -11.46 5.25 -1.19
CA VAL A 107 -11.58 6.43 -0.32
C VAL A 107 -13.05 6.86 -0.30
N VAL A 108 -13.61 7.12 0.88
CA VAL A 108 -15.02 7.54 1.09
C VAL A 108 -15.12 8.84 1.90
N ASP A 109 -14.04 9.62 1.91
CA ASP A 109 -13.91 10.90 2.59
C ASP A 109 -12.91 11.78 1.82
N ASP A 110 -12.78 13.05 2.18
CA ASP A 110 -11.84 13.95 1.52
C ASP A 110 -10.39 13.61 1.89
N ILE A 111 -9.62 13.12 0.92
CA ILE A 111 -8.23 12.69 1.10
C ILE A 111 -7.30 13.82 1.54
N ALA A 112 -7.66 15.09 1.30
CA ALA A 112 -6.90 16.25 1.78
C ALA A 112 -6.74 16.23 3.31
N LYS A 113 -7.75 15.75 4.04
CA LYS A 113 -7.72 15.62 5.50
C LYS A 113 -6.59 14.70 6.00
N LEU A 114 -6.24 13.67 5.21
CA LEU A 114 -5.11 12.80 5.51
C LEU A 114 -3.78 13.47 5.13
N TYR A 115 -3.75 14.20 4.02
CA TYR A 115 -2.56 14.91 3.53
C TYR A 115 -2.08 16.00 4.50
N GLU A 116 -3.05 16.70 5.11
CA GLU A 116 -2.85 17.85 6.02
C GLU A 116 -2.53 17.46 7.46
N VAL A 117 -2.43 16.16 7.77
CA VAL A 117 -2.00 15.72 9.10
C VAL A 117 -0.67 16.37 9.48
N ASP A 118 -0.60 16.86 10.72
CA ASP A 118 0.64 17.31 11.32
C ASP A 118 1.58 16.11 11.53
N MET A 119 2.65 16.08 10.73
CA MET A 119 3.67 15.04 10.75
C MET A 119 4.60 15.15 11.95
N GLU A 120 4.58 16.28 12.68
CA GLU A 120 5.55 16.58 13.74
C GLU A 120 7.00 16.42 13.23
N ASP A 121 7.86 15.76 14.01
CA ASP A 121 9.22 15.39 13.63
C ASP A 121 9.27 14.12 12.76
N LYS A 122 8.15 13.42 12.55
CA LYS A 122 8.11 12.11 11.90
C LYS A 122 8.20 12.17 10.39
N VAL A 123 8.70 11.07 9.82
CA VAL A 123 8.88 10.87 8.37
C VAL A 123 7.66 10.22 7.72
N VAL A 124 6.92 9.44 8.49
CA VAL A 124 5.72 8.74 8.03
C VAL A 124 4.58 8.99 9.01
N ALA A 125 3.36 9.11 8.49
CA ALA A 125 2.12 9.00 9.26
C ALA A 125 1.23 7.88 8.72
N ALA A 126 0.70 7.03 9.61
CA ALA A 126 -0.17 5.91 9.25
C ALA A 126 -1.00 5.44 10.46
N PRO A 127 -2.12 4.72 10.25
CA PRO A 127 -2.84 4.06 11.34
C PRO A 127 -2.01 2.98 12.04
N GLU A 128 -1.88 3.08 13.36
CA GLU A 128 -1.09 2.16 14.20
C GLU A 128 -1.94 1.16 14.98
N TYR A 129 -1.51 -0.09 15.01
CA TYR A 129 -2.16 -1.20 15.70
C TYR A 129 -1.18 -1.81 16.71
N CYS A 130 -0.97 -1.12 17.83
CA CYS A 130 0.01 -1.49 18.87
C CYS A 130 -0.28 -2.83 19.58
N ARG A 131 -1.46 -3.42 19.38
CA ARG A 131 -1.80 -4.76 19.90
C ARG A 131 -1.42 -5.91 18.96
N ALA A 132 -0.84 -5.60 17.80
CA ALA A 132 -0.39 -6.62 16.87
C ALA A 132 0.73 -7.45 17.49
N ASN A 133 0.65 -8.77 17.35
CA ASN A 133 1.73 -9.65 17.78
C ASN A 133 2.83 -9.69 16.71
N PHE A 134 4.00 -9.14 17.04
CA PHE A 134 5.13 -9.04 16.14
C PHE A 134 5.76 -10.41 15.81
N THR A 135 5.51 -11.47 16.60
CA THR A 135 6.00 -12.82 16.32
C THR A 135 5.40 -13.43 15.04
N TYR A 136 4.29 -12.88 14.52
CA TYR A 136 3.77 -13.29 13.20
C TYR A 136 4.58 -12.76 12.02
N TYR A 137 5.41 -11.74 12.23
CA TYR A 137 6.16 -11.07 11.17
C TYR A 137 7.63 -11.47 11.15
N PHE A 138 8.21 -11.72 12.33
CA PHE A 138 9.62 -12.02 12.53
C PHE A 138 9.83 -13.44 13.03
N THR A 139 10.92 -14.09 12.63
CA THR A 139 11.25 -15.47 13.01
C THR A 139 11.72 -15.55 14.46
N ASP A 140 11.67 -16.75 15.06
CA ASP A 140 12.27 -16.98 16.39
C ASP A 140 13.77 -16.65 16.40
N ASP A 141 14.47 -16.90 15.29
CA ASP A 141 15.87 -16.55 15.07
C ASP A 141 16.14 -15.04 15.21
N PHE A 142 15.22 -14.19 14.76
CA PHE A 142 15.32 -12.74 14.92
C PHE A 142 15.22 -12.34 16.40
N TRP A 143 14.24 -12.90 17.11
CA TRP A 143 14.01 -12.59 18.53
C TRP A 143 15.09 -13.15 19.45
N ALA A 144 15.66 -14.30 19.11
CA ALA A 144 16.74 -14.94 19.85
C ALA A 144 18.08 -14.22 19.71
N ASP A 145 18.23 -13.32 18.73
CA ASP A 145 19.46 -12.55 18.48
C ASP A 145 19.35 -11.13 19.07
N PRO A 146 20.06 -10.81 20.17
CA PRO A 146 20.01 -9.49 20.79
C PRO A 146 20.52 -8.36 19.89
N ILE A 147 21.38 -8.66 18.90
CA ILE A 147 21.91 -7.64 17.98
C ILE A 147 20.85 -7.22 16.95
N LEU A 148 19.95 -8.14 16.59
CA LEU A 148 18.85 -7.87 15.67
C LEU A 148 17.66 -7.23 16.40
N SER A 149 17.22 -7.84 17.52
CA SER A 149 16.03 -7.38 18.25
C SER A 149 16.20 -6.01 18.91
N ARG A 150 17.43 -5.61 19.28
CA ARG A 150 17.74 -4.26 19.79
C ARG A 150 17.39 -3.12 18.81
N THR A 151 17.06 -3.43 17.56
CA THR A 151 16.53 -2.41 16.63
C THR A 151 15.33 -1.67 17.25
N PHE A 152 14.53 -2.34 18.07
CA PHE A 152 13.38 -1.75 18.74
C PHE A 152 13.70 -1.08 20.07
N ASP A 153 14.97 -1.07 20.53
CA ASP A 153 15.34 -0.43 21.79
C ASP A 153 15.00 1.06 21.76
N GLY A 154 14.43 1.56 22.87
CA GLY A 154 13.96 2.94 22.98
C GLY A 154 12.68 3.25 22.22
N ARG A 155 12.06 2.27 21.54
CA ARG A 155 10.79 2.40 20.83
C ARG A 155 9.76 1.42 21.39
N THR A 156 8.48 1.80 21.33
CA THR A 156 7.38 0.86 21.53
C THR A 156 6.89 0.44 20.15
N PRO A 157 7.33 -0.69 19.59
CA PRO A 157 7.01 -1.03 18.21
C PRO A 157 5.51 -1.28 18.04
N CYS A 158 4.88 -0.48 17.19
CA CYS A 158 3.49 -0.65 16.78
C CYS A 158 3.42 -1.04 15.31
N TYR A 159 2.52 -1.97 14.99
CA TYR A 159 2.29 -2.36 13.61
C TYR A 159 1.56 -1.23 12.88
N PHE A 160 1.97 -0.93 11.67
CA PHE A 160 1.12 -0.18 10.73
C PHE A 160 1.14 -0.90 9.39
N ASN A 161 0.05 -0.77 8.65
CA ASN A 161 -0.02 -1.31 7.30
C ASN A 161 0.62 -0.31 6.32
N THR A 162 1.55 -0.79 5.49
CA THR A 162 2.31 0.06 4.56
C THR A 162 1.55 0.41 3.28
N GLY A 163 0.28 0.03 3.16
CA GLY A 163 -0.56 0.33 1.99
C GLY A 163 -1.28 1.66 2.08
N VAL A 164 -1.21 2.34 3.22
CA VAL A 164 -1.67 3.73 3.39
C VAL A 164 -0.66 4.45 4.26
N MET A 165 0.10 5.38 3.69
CA MET A 165 1.12 6.14 4.41
C MET A 165 1.18 7.58 3.88
N VAL A 166 1.13 8.57 4.76
CA VAL A 166 1.64 9.92 4.43
C VAL A 166 3.15 9.86 4.60
N VAL A 167 3.89 10.30 3.58
CA VAL A 167 5.36 10.27 3.57
C VAL A 167 5.86 11.69 3.37
N ASP A 168 6.64 12.16 4.34
CA ASP A 168 7.51 13.33 4.18
C ASP A 168 8.71 12.89 3.33
N VAL A 169 8.70 13.30 2.07
CA VAL A 169 9.67 12.83 1.08
C VAL A 169 11.04 13.43 1.34
N ASP A 170 11.10 14.68 1.79
CA ASP A 170 12.35 15.37 2.09
C ASP A 170 13.04 14.74 3.29
N LYS A 171 12.33 14.56 4.41
CA LYS A 171 12.90 13.85 5.57
C LYS A 171 13.30 12.41 5.24
N TRP A 172 12.57 11.75 4.33
CA TRP A 172 12.95 10.41 3.86
C TRP A 172 14.30 10.44 3.13
N ARG A 173 14.51 11.42 2.24
CA ARG A 173 15.79 11.65 1.53
C ARG A 173 16.91 11.97 2.51
N GLU A 174 16.73 12.99 3.34
CA GLU A 174 17.70 13.46 4.33
C GLU A 174 18.13 12.36 5.30
N GLY A 175 17.16 11.59 5.79
CA GLY A 175 17.40 10.49 6.72
C GLY A 175 17.90 9.20 6.06
N SER A 176 18.08 9.17 4.73
CA SER A 176 18.50 8.01 3.95
C SER A 176 17.68 6.75 4.29
N TYR A 177 16.36 6.90 4.39
CA TYR A 177 15.48 5.83 4.86
C TYR A 177 15.44 4.64 3.89
N THR A 178 15.61 4.87 2.59
CA THR A 178 15.76 3.78 1.61
C THR A 178 16.90 2.86 2.01
N ASN A 179 18.09 3.40 2.24
CA ASN A 179 19.28 2.61 2.62
C ASN A 179 19.08 1.89 3.96
N LYS A 180 18.36 2.48 4.93
CA LYS A 180 18.03 1.82 6.20
C LYS A 180 17.15 0.59 5.97
N VAL A 181 16.14 0.69 5.10
CA VAL A 181 15.25 -0.43 4.75
C VAL A 181 16.02 -1.49 3.96
N GLU A 182 16.84 -1.10 2.98
CA GLU A 182 17.66 -2.02 2.18
C GLU A 182 18.61 -2.86 3.02
N LYS A 183 19.23 -2.29 4.06
CA LYS A 183 20.10 -3.03 4.98
C LYS A 183 19.38 -4.25 5.56
N TRP A 184 18.13 -4.09 5.98
CA TRP A 184 17.32 -5.20 6.49
C TRP A 184 16.93 -6.21 5.42
N MET A 185 16.69 -5.75 4.18
CA MET A 185 16.46 -6.66 3.04
C MET A 185 17.69 -7.52 2.74
N ILE A 186 18.89 -6.93 2.82
CA ILE A 186 20.17 -7.64 2.65
C ILE A 186 20.38 -8.62 3.81
N THR A 187 20.15 -8.22 5.06
CA THR A 187 20.22 -9.11 6.23
C THR A 187 19.30 -10.31 6.07
N GLN A 188 18.05 -10.10 5.61
CA GLN A 188 17.09 -11.16 5.33
C GLN A 188 17.56 -12.17 4.27
N LYS A 189 18.41 -11.76 3.31
CA LYS A 189 18.99 -12.65 2.29
C LYS A 189 20.08 -13.54 2.87
N GLN A 190 20.83 -13.03 3.83
CA GLN A 190 21.90 -13.76 4.51
C GLN A 190 21.36 -14.72 5.56
N ARG A 191 20.36 -14.27 6.33
CA ARG A 191 19.68 -15.04 7.37
C ARG A 191 18.20 -14.70 7.37
N ARG A 192 17.34 -15.72 7.37
CA ARG A 192 15.88 -15.51 7.37
C ARG A 192 15.40 -15.01 8.73
N ILE A 193 15.10 -13.72 8.82
CA ILE A 193 14.67 -13.00 10.02
C ILE A 193 13.18 -12.60 10.01
N TYR A 194 12.52 -12.65 8.85
CA TYR A 194 11.08 -12.37 8.73
C TYR A 194 10.36 -13.18 7.64
N HIS A 195 9.02 -13.19 7.68
CA HIS A 195 8.18 -14.07 6.85
C HIS A 195 7.53 -13.42 5.61
N LEU A 196 7.30 -12.10 5.64
CA LEU A 196 6.55 -11.35 4.63
C LEU A 196 7.46 -10.50 3.73
N GLY A 197 6.91 -9.90 2.67
CA GLY A 197 7.64 -9.13 1.65
C GLY A 197 8.20 -7.79 2.14
N SER A 198 7.74 -6.67 1.56
CA SER A 198 8.27 -5.33 1.85
C SER A 198 7.89 -4.75 3.23
N LEU A 199 6.88 -5.31 3.90
CA LEU A 199 6.37 -4.79 5.17
C LEU A 199 7.36 -4.94 6.36
N PRO A 200 7.91 -6.13 6.68
CA PRO A 200 8.82 -6.27 7.82
C PRO A 200 10.06 -5.37 7.80
N PRO A 201 10.80 -5.18 6.68
CA PRO A 201 11.97 -4.29 6.69
C PRO A 201 11.57 -2.82 6.90
N ILE A 202 10.37 -2.41 6.49
CA ILE A 202 9.82 -1.09 6.83
C ILE A 202 9.50 -1.00 8.33
N LEU A 203 8.87 -2.02 8.92
CA LEU A 203 8.59 -2.05 10.36
C LEU A 203 9.88 -2.02 11.20
N LEU A 204 10.94 -2.71 10.79
CA LEU A 204 12.23 -2.68 11.48
C LEU A 204 12.82 -1.27 11.57
N VAL A 205 12.56 -0.44 10.56
CA VAL A 205 13.02 0.96 10.50
C VAL A 205 12.06 1.90 11.22
N LEU A 206 10.75 1.72 11.10
CA LEU A 206 9.76 2.75 11.45
C LEU A 206 8.80 2.40 12.59
N ALA A 207 8.64 1.13 12.98
CA ALA A 207 7.65 0.76 14.01
C ALA A 207 7.94 1.48 15.34
N GLY A 208 6.94 2.21 15.85
CA GLY A 208 7.10 3.05 17.05
C GLY A 208 7.82 4.38 16.83
N ASP A 209 8.08 4.77 15.57
CA ASP A 209 8.66 6.06 15.19
C ASP A 209 7.94 6.67 13.96
N ILE A 210 6.60 6.63 14.00
CA ILE A 210 5.73 7.29 13.03
C ILE A 210 4.70 8.16 13.73
N LYS A 211 4.06 9.05 12.98
CA LYS A 211 2.90 9.78 13.46
C LYS A 211 1.65 8.90 13.34
N ALA A 212 1.04 8.56 14.46
CA ALA A 212 -0.24 7.85 14.45
C ALA A 212 -1.36 8.75 13.88
N VAL A 213 -2.16 8.20 12.97
CA VAL A 213 -3.40 8.83 12.50
C VAL A 213 -4.61 7.96 12.82
N ASP A 214 -5.81 8.54 12.77
CA ASP A 214 -7.07 7.86 13.06
C ASP A 214 -7.24 6.60 12.17
N HIS A 215 -7.69 5.50 12.78
CA HIS A 215 -7.86 4.21 12.12
C HIS A 215 -8.86 4.24 10.95
N ARG A 216 -9.73 5.26 10.88
CA ARG A 216 -10.64 5.47 9.74
C ARG A 216 -9.93 5.50 8.39
N TRP A 217 -8.65 5.88 8.36
CA TRP A 217 -7.84 5.99 7.16
C TRP A 217 -7.29 4.64 6.66
N ASN A 218 -7.55 3.53 7.35
CA ASN A 218 -7.15 2.22 6.84
C ASN A 218 -8.00 1.09 7.43
N GLN A 219 -9.23 0.92 6.93
CA GLN A 219 -10.05 -0.24 7.20
C GLN A 219 -9.49 -1.47 6.46
N HIS A 220 -8.40 -2.01 6.99
CA HIS A 220 -7.58 -3.03 6.37
C HIS A 220 -8.10 -4.46 6.63
N GLY A 221 -7.65 -5.40 5.80
CA GLY A 221 -7.96 -6.82 5.92
C GLY A 221 -9.26 -7.23 5.21
N LEU A 222 -9.86 -6.35 4.41
CA LEU A 222 -11.08 -6.67 3.65
C LEU A 222 -10.83 -7.70 2.55
N GLY A 223 -9.56 -7.95 2.20
CA GLY A 223 -9.15 -9.06 1.36
C GLY A 223 -9.22 -10.44 2.02
N GLY A 224 -9.78 -10.52 3.22
CA GLY A 224 -10.04 -11.75 3.96
C GLY A 224 -8.86 -12.25 4.79
N ASP A 225 -9.09 -13.30 5.59
CA ASP A 225 -8.00 -13.93 6.34
C ASP A 225 -7.01 -14.64 5.39
N ASN A 226 -5.73 -14.65 5.75
CA ASN A 226 -4.69 -15.24 4.90
C ASN A 226 -4.70 -16.78 4.90
N PHE A 227 -5.46 -17.40 5.81
CA PHE A 227 -5.44 -18.83 6.11
C PHE A 227 -6.60 -19.62 5.50
N LYS A 228 -7.83 -19.12 5.59
CA LYS A 228 -9.06 -19.76 5.12
C LYS A 228 -9.76 -18.97 4.00
N GLY A 229 -9.34 -17.73 3.73
CA GLY A 229 -9.99 -16.84 2.76
C GLY A 229 -11.34 -16.31 3.24
N ASN A 230 -11.62 -16.36 4.54
CA ASN A 230 -12.91 -15.93 5.07
C ASN A 230 -13.11 -14.43 4.89
N CYS A 231 -14.35 -14.05 4.57
CA CYS A 231 -14.79 -12.66 4.57
C CYS A 231 -14.60 -12.06 5.96
N ARG A 232 -13.98 -10.87 6.03
CA ARG A 232 -13.92 -10.07 7.25
C ARG A 232 -14.98 -8.99 7.22
N SER A 233 -15.58 -8.72 8.38
CA SER A 233 -16.45 -7.57 8.57
C SER A 233 -15.62 -6.29 8.72
N LEU A 234 -16.31 -5.15 8.63
CA LEU A 234 -15.76 -3.85 9.02
C LEU A 234 -15.38 -3.87 10.51
N HIS A 235 -14.23 -3.28 10.85
CA HIS A 235 -13.89 -2.92 12.24
C HIS A 235 -14.81 -1.77 12.70
N PRO A 236 -15.14 -1.68 14.00
CA PRO A 236 -15.98 -0.60 14.52
C PRO A 236 -15.29 0.76 14.42
N GLY A 237 -16.07 1.81 14.22
CA GLY A 237 -15.60 3.20 14.15
C GLY A 237 -15.92 3.89 12.82
N PRO A 238 -15.53 5.16 12.68
CA PRO A 238 -15.66 5.89 11.43
C PRO A 238 -14.77 5.28 10.34
N ILE A 239 -15.17 5.45 9.08
CA ILE A 239 -14.45 4.91 7.91
C ILE A 239 -14.28 6.05 6.91
N SER A 240 -13.02 6.31 6.55
CA SER A 240 -12.63 7.23 5.47
C SER A 240 -11.94 6.49 4.32
N LEU A 241 -11.38 5.31 4.57
CA LEU A 241 -10.73 4.49 3.56
C LEU A 241 -10.92 2.99 3.86
N LEU A 242 -11.42 2.27 2.84
CA LEU A 242 -11.61 0.82 2.80
C LEU A 242 -10.43 0.17 2.08
N HIS A 243 -9.83 -0.88 2.65
CA HIS A 243 -8.63 -1.49 2.09
C HIS A 243 -8.72 -3.03 2.04
N TRP A 244 -8.74 -3.57 0.81
CA TRP A 244 -8.75 -5.01 0.50
C TRP A 244 -7.37 -5.66 0.60
N SER A 245 -6.61 -5.26 1.63
CA SER A 245 -5.35 -5.90 1.97
C SER A 245 -5.59 -7.38 2.30
N GLY A 246 -4.76 -8.24 1.71
CA GLY A 246 -4.97 -9.69 1.74
C GLY A 246 -4.92 -10.31 0.35
N LYS A 247 -5.50 -11.51 0.22
CA LYS A 247 -5.52 -12.28 -1.03
C LYS A 247 -6.78 -12.04 -1.85
N GLY A 248 -7.94 -11.92 -1.20
CA GLY A 248 -9.22 -11.68 -1.86
C GLY A 248 -9.27 -10.28 -2.44
N LYS A 249 -9.43 -10.17 -3.76
CA LYS A 249 -9.66 -8.88 -4.43
C LYS A 249 -11.13 -8.76 -4.80
N PRO A 250 -11.75 -7.59 -4.62
CA PRO A 250 -13.19 -7.43 -4.78
C PRO A 250 -13.62 -7.76 -6.22
N TRP A 251 -12.89 -7.27 -7.23
CA TRP A 251 -13.16 -7.59 -8.64
C TRP A 251 -13.09 -9.09 -8.95
N LEU A 252 -12.14 -9.83 -8.37
CA LEU A 252 -12.03 -11.28 -8.58
C LEU A 252 -13.17 -12.05 -7.90
N ARG A 253 -13.58 -11.61 -6.70
CA ARG A 253 -14.69 -12.25 -5.96
C ARG A 253 -16.04 -11.96 -6.60
N LEU A 254 -16.24 -10.76 -7.11
CA LEU A 254 -17.42 -10.36 -7.88
C LEU A 254 -17.49 -11.15 -9.20
N ASP A 255 -16.41 -11.15 -9.99
CA ASP A 255 -16.35 -11.87 -11.29
C ASP A 255 -16.57 -13.38 -11.14
N SER A 256 -16.16 -13.97 -10.01
CA SER A 256 -16.36 -15.40 -9.71
C SER A 256 -17.71 -15.76 -9.09
N GLY A 257 -18.61 -14.77 -8.89
CA GLY A 257 -19.92 -14.99 -8.28
C GLY A 257 -19.84 -15.40 -6.80
N LYS A 258 -18.72 -15.13 -6.13
CA LYS A 258 -18.49 -15.43 -4.70
C LYS A 258 -18.06 -14.18 -3.92
N PRO A 259 -18.84 -13.08 -3.98
CA PRO A 259 -18.50 -11.86 -3.24
C PRO A 259 -18.63 -12.07 -1.74
N CYS A 260 -17.79 -11.37 -0.99
CA CYS A 260 -18.08 -11.03 0.39
C CYS A 260 -19.06 -9.86 0.42
N ASN A 261 -19.88 -9.74 1.47
CA ASN A 261 -20.82 -8.61 1.62
C ASN A 261 -20.12 -7.24 1.45
N ILE A 262 -18.89 -7.12 1.94
CA ILE A 262 -18.11 -5.89 1.82
C ILE A 262 -17.68 -5.56 0.39
N ASP A 263 -17.62 -6.53 -0.54
CA ASP A 263 -17.22 -6.29 -1.93
C ASP A 263 -18.24 -5.44 -2.69
N HIS A 264 -19.50 -5.45 -2.24
CA HIS A 264 -20.53 -4.57 -2.77
C HIS A 264 -20.30 -3.10 -2.41
N LEU A 265 -19.42 -2.79 -1.46
CA LEU A 265 -18.96 -1.41 -1.22
C LEU A 265 -17.92 -0.97 -2.26
N TRP A 266 -17.21 -1.91 -2.88
CA TRP A 266 -16.26 -1.64 -3.97
C TRP A 266 -16.96 -1.56 -5.33
N ALA A 267 -17.99 -2.37 -5.56
CA ALA A 267 -18.68 -2.52 -6.84
C ALA A 267 -19.13 -1.20 -7.50
N PRO A 268 -19.62 -0.17 -6.79
CA PRO A 268 -19.98 1.12 -7.40
C PRO A 268 -18.82 1.85 -8.08
N TYR A 269 -17.57 1.51 -7.72
CA TYR A 269 -16.36 2.11 -8.27
C TYR A 269 -15.73 1.24 -9.38
N ASP A 270 -16.29 0.06 -9.67
CA ASP A 270 -15.81 -0.77 -10.78
C ASP A 270 -16.23 -0.17 -12.12
N LEU A 271 -15.26 0.38 -12.85
CA LEU A 271 -15.48 0.91 -14.19
C LEU A 271 -15.44 -0.17 -15.27
N TYR A 272 -15.09 -1.41 -14.92
CA TYR A 272 -15.05 -2.51 -15.87
C TYR A 272 -16.45 -2.97 -16.25
N ARG A 273 -16.86 -2.68 -17.49
CA ARG A 273 -18.07 -3.25 -18.08
C ARG A 273 -17.72 -4.53 -18.82
N SER A 274 -18.08 -5.67 -18.24
CA SER A 274 -18.02 -6.94 -18.94
C SER A 274 -19.06 -6.94 -20.07
N ASN A 275 -18.67 -7.22 -21.31
CA ASN A 275 -19.59 -7.41 -22.45
C ASN A 275 -20.58 -8.59 -22.29
N ARG A 276 -20.71 -9.18 -21.09
CA ARG A 276 -21.60 -10.30 -20.80
C ARG A 276 -23.05 -9.90 -20.47
N ILE A 277 -23.41 -8.62 -20.55
CA ILE A 277 -24.80 -8.17 -20.43
C ILE A 277 -25.25 -7.64 -21.79
N ALA A 278 -25.54 -8.56 -22.70
CA ALA A 278 -26.32 -8.31 -23.92
C ALA A 278 -27.15 -9.54 -24.33
N LEU A 279 -27.41 -10.46 -23.40
CA LEU A 279 -28.24 -11.65 -23.61
C LEU A 279 -29.05 -11.92 -22.33
N GLU A 280 -29.98 -11.02 -22.01
CA GLU A 280 -31.17 -11.27 -21.19
C GLU A 280 -31.99 -9.97 -21.14
N GLU A 281 -32.59 -9.60 -22.28
CA GLU A 281 -33.91 -8.97 -22.39
C GLU A 281 -34.67 -9.63 -23.54
#